data_AF-A0A2V6EXE3-F1
#
_entry.id   AF-A0A2V6EXE3-F1
#
_cell.length_a   1.000
_cell.length_b   1.000
_cell.length_c   1.000
_cell.angle_alpha   90.00
_cell.angle_beta   90.00
_cell.angle_gamma   90.00
#
_symmetry.space_group_name_H-M   'P 1'
#
loop_
_entity.id
_entity.type
_entity.pdbx_description
1 polymer ?
#
loop_
_entity_poly.entity_id
_entity_poly.type
_entity_poly.pdbx_seq_one_letter_code
_entity_poly.pdbx_strand_id
1 'polypeptide(L)'
;TMMDLGALICTAHNPCCQICPVKKFCRADKPASLPRKRQRARTISITEWHCFRTSGRTILLERCRQRWRGMWMLPKIQQRNSAPIHRAQFSFTHHRITLEVFRGRSNRLTTRQRWFSCHRLNRIPIPSPHRRAIIDLFIAERGAGLHPQRS
;
A
#
# COMPACT_ATOMS: atom_id res chain seq x y z
N THR A 1 -4.11 -32.25 -14.08
CA THR A 1 -5.36 -31.71 -13.48
C THR A 1 -5.91 -30.60 -14.38
N MET A 2 -7.12 -30.07 -14.15
CA MET A 2 -7.64 -28.94 -14.95
C MET A 2 -6.81 -27.65 -14.77
N MET A 3 -6.19 -27.47 -13.60
CA MET A 3 -5.33 -26.32 -13.30
C MET A 3 -4.04 -26.33 -14.13
N ASP A 4 -3.39 -27.49 -14.30
CA ASP A 4 -2.18 -27.62 -15.13
C ASP A 4 -2.42 -27.27 -16.60
N LEU A 5 -3.57 -27.68 -17.13
CA LEU A 5 -3.92 -27.42 -18.53
C LEU A 5 -3.97 -25.91 -18.82
N GLY A 6 -4.59 -25.12 -17.93
CA GLY A 6 -4.68 -23.66 -18.09
C GLY A 6 -3.36 -22.93 -17.86
N ALA A 7 -2.46 -23.49 -17.04
CA ALA A 7 -1.17 -22.89 -16.73
C ALA A 7 -0.11 -23.17 -17.82
N LEU A 8 -0.12 -24.37 -18.40
CA LEU A 8 0.96 -24.83 -19.29
C LEU A 8 0.57 -24.90 -20.77
N ILE A 9 -0.70 -25.12 -21.09
CA ILE A 9 -1.15 -25.43 -22.46
C ILE A 9 -2.14 -24.37 -22.98
N CYS A 10 -3.24 -24.14 -22.27
CA CYS A 10 -4.28 -23.18 -22.64
C CYS A 10 -4.02 -21.81 -21.99
N THR A 11 -2.83 -21.25 -22.26
CA THR A 11 -2.38 -19.98 -21.71
C THR A 11 -3.13 -18.79 -22.33
N ALA A 12 -3.22 -17.69 -21.57
CA ALA A 12 -3.90 -16.46 -22.02
C ALA A 12 -3.23 -15.82 -23.25
N HIS A 13 -1.92 -16.05 -23.42
CA HIS A 13 -1.14 -15.62 -24.56
C HIS A 13 -0.44 -16.84 -25.16
N ASN A 14 -0.63 -17.05 -26.46
CA ASN A 14 -0.03 -18.14 -27.25
C ASN A 14 -0.31 -19.57 -26.71
N PRO A 15 -1.57 -20.04 -26.75
CA PRO A 15 -1.92 -21.38 -26.30
C PRO A 15 -1.33 -22.47 -27.20
N CYS A 16 -0.78 -23.52 -26.59
CA CYS A 16 -0.13 -24.64 -27.27
C CYS A 16 -1.16 -25.67 -27.77
N CYS A 17 -2.08 -25.23 -28.64
CA CYS A 17 -3.20 -26.04 -29.10
C CYS A 17 -2.79 -27.35 -29.80
N GLN A 18 -1.58 -27.45 -30.36
CA GLN A 18 -1.11 -28.65 -31.06
C GLN A 18 -0.87 -29.84 -30.11
N ILE A 19 -0.45 -29.56 -28.88
CA ILE A 19 -0.22 -30.59 -27.85
C ILE A 19 -1.38 -30.67 -26.85
N CYS A 20 -2.49 -29.97 -27.10
CA CYS A 20 -3.59 -29.89 -26.16
C CYS A 20 -4.37 -31.22 -26.11
N PRO A 21 -4.39 -31.93 -24.96
CA PRO A 21 -5.00 -33.26 -24.88
C PRO A 21 -6.52 -33.22 -25.07
N VAL A 22 -7.14 -32.06 -24.84
CA VAL A 22 -8.59 -31.84 -24.99
C VAL A 22 -8.93 -31.10 -26.29
N LYS A 23 -8.00 -30.97 -27.25
CA LYS A 23 -8.22 -30.27 -28.53
C LYS A 23 -9.49 -30.72 -29.23
N LYS A 24 -9.77 -32.02 -29.24
CA LYS A 24 -10.98 -32.63 -29.84
C LYS A 24 -12.30 -32.18 -29.20
N PHE A 25 -12.26 -31.71 -27.95
CA PHE A 25 -13.42 -31.24 -27.19
C PHE A 25 -13.48 -29.70 -27.10
N CYS A 26 -12.46 -29.00 -27.61
CA CYS A 26 -12.36 -27.55 -27.55
C CYS A 26 -13.24 -26.90 -28.62
N ARG A 27 -14.13 -26.00 -28.22
CA ARG A 27 -15.02 -25.24 -29.14
C ARG A 27 -14.49 -23.84 -29.50
N ALA A 28 -13.30 -23.48 -29.03
CA ALA A 28 -12.73 -22.17 -29.27
C ALA A 28 -12.09 -22.09 -30.67
N ASP A 29 -12.66 -21.27 -31.54
CA ASP A 29 -12.11 -20.97 -32.87
C ASP A 29 -10.78 -20.21 -32.78
N LYS A 30 -10.72 -19.21 -31.88
CA LYS A 30 -9.51 -18.42 -31.59
C LYS A 30 -9.20 -18.44 -30.10
N PRO A 31 -8.55 -19.49 -29.58
CA PRO A 31 -8.28 -19.63 -28.14
C PRO A 31 -7.49 -18.45 -27.55
N ALA A 32 -6.55 -17.88 -28.31
CA ALA A 32 -5.78 -16.69 -27.89
C ALA A 32 -6.60 -15.41 -27.74
N SER A 33 -7.83 -15.37 -28.26
CA SER A 33 -8.75 -14.22 -28.11
C SER A 33 -9.69 -14.37 -26.90
N LEU A 34 -9.57 -15.49 -26.17
CA LEU A 34 -10.37 -15.81 -25.00
C LEU A 34 -9.53 -15.78 -23.72
N PRO A 35 -10.16 -15.51 -22.55
CA PRO A 35 -11.51 -14.96 -22.42
C PRO A 35 -11.54 -13.50 -22.90
N ARG A 36 -12.68 -13.08 -23.47
CA ARG A 36 -12.94 -11.66 -23.74
C ARG A 36 -13.04 -10.92 -22.40
N LYS A 37 -11.92 -10.37 -21.93
CA LYS A 37 -11.86 -9.63 -20.67
C LYS A 37 -12.72 -8.37 -20.82
N ARG A 38 -13.62 -8.15 -19.85
CA ARG A 38 -14.36 -6.88 -19.76
C ARG A 38 -13.37 -5.74 -19.59
N GLN A 39 -13.71 -4.57 -20.15
CA GLN A 39 -12.92 -3.37 -19.96
C GLN A 39 -12.76 -3.11 -18.45
N ARG A 40 -11.51 -2.90 -18.03
CA ARG A 40 -11.20 -2.65 -16.62
C ARG A 40 -11.85 -1.34 -16.20
N ALA A 41 -12.55 -1.33 -15.07
CA ALA A 41 -13.18 -0.13 -14.54
C ALA A 41 -12.15 1.00 -14.36
N ARG A 42 -12.58 2.25 -14.59
CA ARG A 42 -11.74 3.46 -14.49
C ARG A 42 -11.09 3.56 -13.11
N THR A 43 -9.82 3.93 -13.09
CA THR A 43 -9.07 4.15 -11.86
C THR A 43 -9.54 5.44 -11.16
N ILE A 44 -9.87 5.34 -9.88
CA ILE A 44 -10.29 6.46 -9.02
C ILE A 44 -9.09 7.00 -8.25
N SER A 45 -8.79 8.29 -8.38
CA SER A 45 -7.72 8.95 -7.62
C SER A 45 -8.22 9.40 -6.24
N ILE A 46 -7.52 9.02 -5.17
CA ILE A 46 -7.84 9.39 -3.78
C ILE A 46 -6.59 9.98 -3.13
N THR A 47 -6.74 11.05 -2.36
CA THR A 47 -5.67 11.57 -1.50
C THR A 47 -6.01 11.31 -0.03
N GLU A 48 -5.08 10.73 0.71
CA GLU A 48 -5.22 10.46 2.15
C GLU A 48 -4.16 11.27 2.92
N TRP A 49 -4.61 12.00 3.96
CA TRP A 49 -3.74 12.83 4.79
C TRP A 49 -3.51 12.20 6.15
N HIS A 50 -2.23 12.12 6.53
CA HIS A 50 -1.81 11.50 7.77
C HIS A 50 -0.79 12.36 8.51
N CYS A 51 -0.68 12.18 9.82
CA CYS A 51 0.37 12.84 10.59
C CYS A 51 1.47 11.86 11.03
N PHE A 52 2.70 12.35 11.00
CA PHE A 52 3.85 11.72 11.62
C PHE A 52 4.13 12.39 12.95
N ARG A 53 4.15 11.59 14.02
CA ARG A 53 4.40 12.03 15.39
C ARG A 53 5.35 11.07 16.07
N THR A 54 6.47 11.60 16.53
CA THR A 54 7.52 10.85 17.22
C THR A 54 7.76 11.46 18.61
N SER A 55 8.19 10.61 19.54
CA SER A 55 8.70 11.02 20.85
C SER A 55 9.89 10.11 21.17
N GLY A 56 11.09 10.67 21.06
CA GLY A 56 12.34 9.91 21.07
C GLY A 56 12.33 8.80 20.01
N ARG A 57 12.45 7.54 20.46
CA ARG A 57 12.42 6.34 19.59
C ARG A 57 11.04 5.71 19.44
N THR A 58 9.97 6.46 19.69
CA THR A 58 8.59 5.98 19.57
C THR A 58 7.83 6.75 18.51
N ILE A 59 6.83 6.10 17.91
CA ILE A 59 5.92 6.67 16.92
C ILE A 59 4.48 6.43 17.32
N LEU A 60 3.62 7.41 17.07
CA LEU A 60 2.19 7.28 17.26
C LEU A 60 1.55 6.61 16.05
N LEU A 61 0.82 5.52 16.28
CA LEU A 61 0.01 4.86 15.25
C LEU A 61 -1.46 4.77 15.70
N GLU A 62 -2.36 4.75 14.72
CA GLU A 62 -3.80 4.59 14.90
C GLU A 62 -4.29 3.28 14.30
N ARG A 63 -5.15 2.56 15.02
CA ARG A 63 -5.77 1.31 14.56
C ARG A 63 -6.88 1.59 13.55
N CYS A 64 -6.74 1.06 12.34
CA CYS A 64 -7.71 1.26 11.27
C CYS A 64 -8.99 0.41 11.47
N ARG A 65 -10.16 0.98 11.11
CA ARG A 65 -11.47 0.28 11.12
C ARG A 65 -12.00 -0.10 9.72
N GLN A 66 -11.42 0.47 8.66
CA GLN A 66 -11.91 0.38 7.28
C GLN A 66 -11.08 -0.63 6.46
N ARG A 67 -10.57 -0.23 5.28
CA ARG A 67 -9.84 -1.08 4.32
C ARG A 67 -8.71 -1.91 4.97
N TRP A 68 -8.05 -1.34 5.97
CA TRP A 68 -6.94 -1.98 6.70
C TRP A 68 -7.34 -2.44 8.10
N ARG A 69 -8.59 -2.88 8.28
CA ARG A 69 -9.15 -3.25 9.59
C ARG A 69 -8.18 -4.16 10.35
N GLY A 70 -7.86 -3.76 11.58
CA GLY A 70 -6.95 -4.51 12.46
C GLY A 70 -5.48 -4.14 12.33
N MET A 71 -5.08 -3.44 11.27
CA MET A 71 -3.72 -2.92 11.10
C MET A 71 -3.55 -1.54 11.75
N TRP A 72 -2.30 -1.17 12.00
CA TRP A 72 -1.88 0.12 12.52
C TRP A 72 -1.35 1.01 11.40
N MET A 73 -1.75 2.27 11.38
CA MET A 73 -1.37 3.25 10.36
C MET A 73 -0.93 4.55 11.01
N LEU A 74 -0.30 5.44 10.24
CA LEU A 74 -0.16 6.82 10.68
C LEU A 74 -1.56 7.40 10.95
N PRO A 75 -1.77 8.19 12.02
CA PRO A 75 -3.09 8.76 12.30
C PRO A 75 -3.58 9.65 11.16
N LYS A 76 -4.86 9.57 10.82
CA LYS A 76 -5.48 10.42 9.80
C LYS A 76 -5.63 11.85 10.34
N ILE A 77 -5.53 12.83 9.45
CA ILE A 77 -5.85 14.23 9.77
C ILE A 77 -6.91 14.75 8.81
N GLN A 78 -7.75 15.67 9.28
CA GLN A 78 -8.82 16.28 8.49
C GLN A 78 -8.39 17.57 7.79
N GLN A 79 -7.32 18.22 8.27
CA GLN A 79 -6.86 19.50 7.75
C GLN A 79 -5.34 19.49 7.56
N ARG A 80 -4.92 20.20 6.51
CA ARG A 80 -3.51 20.43 6.17
C ARG A 80 -3.11 21.79 6.72
N ASN A 81 -2.09 21.80 7.59
CA ASN A 81 -1.61 23.05 8.20
C ASN A 81 -0.21 23.44 7.72
N SER A 82 0.37 22.68 6.78
CA SER A 82 1.72 22.87 6.25
C SER A 82 1.92 22.07 4.96
N ALA A 83 3.09 22.21 4.32
CA ALA A 83 3.51 21.32 3.25
C ALA A 83 3.72 19.88 3.78
N PRO A 84 3.44 18.84 2.96
CA PRO A 84 3.70 17.46 3.36
C PRO A 84 5.20 17.22 3.50
N ILE A 85 5.59 16.53 4.57
CA ILE A 85 6.97 16.10 4.83
C ILE A 85 7.32 14.78 4.13
N HIS A 86 6.30 14.06 3.63
CA HIS A 86 6.47 12.87 2.80
C HIS A 86 5.25 12.69 1.89
N ARG A 87 5.50 12.21 0.67
CA ARG A 87 4.49 11.91 -0.33
C ARG A 87 4.79 10.57 -0.97
N ALA A 88 3.80 9.70 -1.04
CA ALA A 88 3.89 8.42 -1.74
C ALA A 88 2.62 8.14 -2.54
N GLN A 89 2.75 7.38 -3.63
CA GLN A 89 1.62 6.90 -4.43
C GLN A 89 1.61 5.38 -4.48
N PHE A 90 0.42 4.79 -4.35
CA PHE A 90 0.20 3.35 -4.46
C PHE A 90 -1.17 3.04 -5.05
N SER A 91 -1.30 1.87 -5.66
CA SER A 91 -2.54 1.44 -6.30
C SER A 91 -3.18 0.26 -5.58
N PHE A 92 -4.49 0.35 -5.38
CA PHE A 92 -5.38 -0.78 -5.13
C PHE A 92 -6.19 -1.04 -6.39
N THR A 93 -6.74 -2.24 -6.56
CA THR A 93 -7.46 -2.76 -7.76
C THR A 93 -8.03 -1.70 -8.72
N HIS A 94 -8.77 -0.72 -8.18
CA HIS A 94 -9.40 0.40 -8.92
C HIS A 94 -9.07 1.80 -8.35
N HIS A 95 -8.15 1.93 -7.38
CA HIS A 95 -7.84 3.20 -6.74
C HIS A 95 -6.36 3.54 -6.88
N ARG A 96 -6.04 4.78 -7.25
CA ARG A 96 -4.69 5.35 -7.13
C ARG A 96 -4.67 6.29 -5.94
N ILE A 97 -4.00 5.86 -4.88
CA ILE A 97 -3.96 6.56 -3.60
C ILE A 97 -2.68 7.38 -3.51
N THR A 98 -2.83 8.66 -3.21
CA THR A 98 -1.75 9.57 -2.84
C THR A 98 -1.76 9.70 -1.31
N LEU A 99 -0.75 9.14 -0.65
CA LEU A 99 -0.51 9.33 0.77
C LEU A 99 0.35 10.57 0.95
N GLU A 100 -0.17 11.55 1.69
CA GLU A 100 0.58 12.71 2.13
C GLU A 100 0.71 12.67 3.65
N VAL A 101 1.93 12.81 4.13
CA VAL A 101 2.24 12.81 5.55
C VAL A 101 2.69 14.21 5.96
N PHE A 102 2.13 14.70 7.07
CA PHE A 102 2.40 16.01 7.64
C PHE A 102 2.99 15.86 9.04
N ARG A 103 3.68 16.89 9.53
CA ARG A 103 4.19 16.88 10.90
C ARG A 103 3.07 17.11 11.90
N GLY A 104 2.89 16.22 12.86
CA GLY A 104 1.83 16.34 13.87
C GLY A 104 2.24 17.21 15.05
N ARG A 105 1.32 18.08 15.52
CA ARG A 105 1.55 19.04 16.62
C ARG A 105 0.65 18.85 17.85
N SER A 106 -0.53 18.23 17.71
CA SER A 106 -1.49 18.08 18.81
C SER A 106 -1.08 16.95 19.76
N ASN A 107 -1.15 17.14 21.08
CA ASN A 107 -0.86 16.08 22.05
C ASN A 107 -2.03 15.18 22.43
N ARG A 108 -3.25 15.45 21.95
CA ARG A 108 -4.42 14.64 22.31
C ARG A 108 -4.37 13.27 21.63
N LEU A 109 -4.49 12.22 22.44
CA LEU A 109 -4.57 10.83 21.99
C LEU A 109 -6.05 10.41 21.91
N THR A 110 -6.39 9.63 20.89
CA THR A 110 -7.67 8.94 20.82
C THR A 110 -7.55 7.52 21.37
N THR A 111 -8.68 6.88 21.71
CA THR A 111 -8.71 5.48 22.21
C THR A 111 -8.14 4.45 21.23
N ARG A 112 -7.99 4.81 19.95
CA ARG A 112 -7.42 3.94 18.91
C ARG A 112 -5.96 4.21 18.62
N GLN A 113 -5.36 5.18 19.30
CA GLN A 113 -3.99 5.60 19.08
C GLN A 113 -3.08 5.04 20.16
N ARG A 114 -1.89 4.60 19.77
CA ARG A 114 -0.89 4.05 20.68
C ARG A 114 0.51 4.35 20.20
N TRP A 115 1.40 4.61 21.15
CA TRP A 115 2.83 4.76 20.91
C TRP A 115 3.50 3.40 20.76
N PHE A 116 4.29 3.26 19.71
CA PHE A 116 5.09 2.07 19.45
C PHE A 116 6.57 2.42 19.34
N SER A 117 7.43 1.60 19.94
CA SER A 117 8.88 1.71 19.74
C SER A 117 9.23 1.41 18.29
N CYS A 118 10.15 2.19 17.71
CA CYS A 118 10.65 1.99 16.35
C CYS A 118 11.28 0.59 16.17
N HIS A 119 11.87 0.02 17.23
CA HIS A 119 12.43 -1.33 17.23
C HIS A 119 11.37 -2.43 17.08
N ARG A 120 10.11 -2.17 17.46
CA ARG A 120 9.01 -3.14 17.36
C ARG A 120 8.22 -3.04 16.05
N LEU A 121 8.54 -2.10 15.17
CA LEU A 121 7.79 -1.89 13.93
C LEU A 121 7.67 -3.14 13.06
N ASN A 122 8.67 -4.02 13.06
CA ASN A 122 8.66 -5.27 12.30
C ASN A 122 7.59 -6.27 12.77
N ARG A 123 7.14 -6.18 14.03
CA ARG A 123 6.14 -7.08 14.62
C ARG A 123 4.72 -6.53 14.56
N ILE A 124 4.55 -5.27 14.14
CA ILE A 124 3.25 -4.62 14.10
C ILE A 124 2.68 -4.78 12.69
N PRO A 125 1.42 -5.21 12.53
CA PRO A 125 0.78 -5.25 11.22
C PRO A 125 0.53 -3.81 10.74
N ILE A 126 1.37 -3.34 9.82
CA ILE A 126 1.33 -1.99 9.24
C ILE A 126 1.25 -2.16 7.72
N PRO A 127 0.31 -1.49 7.02
CA PRO A 127 0.26 -1.53 5.57
C PRO A 127 1.58 -1.07 4.95
N SER A 128 2.01 -1.73 3.86
CA SER A 128 3.28 -1.44 3.19
C SER A 128 3.53 0.06 2.91
N PRO A 129 2.55 0.86 2.41
CA PRO A 129 2.77 2.28 2.18
C PRO A 129 3.07 3.08 3.45
N HIS A 130 2.34 2.81 4.54
CA HIS A 130 2.60 3.46 5.83
C HIS A 130 3.95 3.03 6.41
N ARG A 131 4.30 1.75 6.29
CA ARG A 131 5.59 1.24 6.78
C ARG A 131 6.76 1.93 6.08
N ARG A 132 6.70 2.05 4.75
CA ARG A 132 7.71 2.77 3.96
C ARG A 132 7.83 4.23 4.40
N ALA A 133 6.70 4.94 4.45
CA ALA A 133 6.69 6.34 4.91
C ALA A 133 7.30 6.52 6.31
N ILE A 134 7.01 5.61 7.24
CA ILE A 134 7.57 5.63 8.59
C ILE A 134 9.10 5.45 8.56
N ILE A 135 9.60 4.48 7.80
CA ILE A 135 11.04 4.20 7.68
C ILE A 135 11.75 5.41 7.07
N ASP A 136 11.25 5.93 5.95
CA ASP A 136 11.83 7.08 5.26
C ASP A 136 11.91 8.31 6.19
N LEU A 137 10.83 8.57 6.93
CA LEU A 137 10.76 9.70 7.86
C LEU A 137 11.70 9.52 9.07
N PHE A 138 11.84 8.30 9.61
CA PHE A 138 12.82 8.03 10.67
C PHE A 138 14.26 8.17 10.18
N ILE A 139 14.56 7.79 8.94
CA ILE A 139 15.88 8.00 8.34
C ILE A 139 16.15 9.50 8.17
N ALA A 140 15.19 10.24 7.63
CA ALA A 140 15.29 11.69 7.46
C ALA A 140 15.49 12.44 8.79
N GLU A 141 14.78 12.04 9.86
CA GLU A 141 14.97 12.64 11.20
C GLU A 141 16.36 12.37 11.79
N ARG A 142 16.93 11.18 11.56
CA ARG A 142 18.29 10.86 12.01
C ARG A 142 19.36 11.63 11.23
N GLY A 143 19.16 11.81 9.92
CA GLY A 143 20.04 12.60 9.07
C GLY A 143 20.02 14.09 9.44
N ALA A 144 18.86 14.63 9.80
CA ALA A 144 18.72 16.02 10.23
C ALA A 144 19.40 16.31 11.59
N GLY A 145 19.60 15.29 12.43
CA GLY A 145 20.31 15.40 13.71
C GLY A 145 21.84 15.48 13.60
N LEU A 146 22.41 15.39 12.39
CA LEU A 146 23.87 15.47 12.13
C LEU A 146 24.33 16.85 11.63
N HIS A 147 23.45 17.87 11.64
CA HIS A 147 23.90 19.25 11.45
C HIS A 147 24.17 19.90 12.82
N PRO A 148 25.44 20.23 13.16
CA PRO A 148 25.73 21.02 14.34
C PRO A 148 25.13 22.41 14.14
N GLN A 149 24.49 22.92 15.20
CA GLN A 149 23.95 24.26 15.22
C GLN A 149 25.07 25.26 14.90
N ARG A 150 24.85 26.13 13.92
CA ARG A 150 25.67 27.32 13.72
C ARG A 150 25.04 28.47 14.47
N SER A 151 25.82 28.91 15.46
CA SER A 151 25.90 30.17 16.18
C SER A 151 25.29 31.40 15.51
#